data_AF-A0A7V6X2T9-F1
#
_entry.id   AF-A0A7V6X2T9-F1
#
_cell.length_a   1.000
_cell.length_b   1.000
_cell.length_c   1.000
_cell.angle_alpha   90.00
_cell.angle_beta   90.00
_cell.angle_gamma   90.00
#
_symmetry.space_group_name_H-M   'P 1'
#
loop_
_entity.id
_entity.type
_entity.pdbx_description
1 polymer ?
#
loop_
_entity_poly.entity_id
_entity_poly.type
_entity_poly.pdbx_seq_one_letter_code
_entity_poly.pdbx_strand_id
1 'polypeptide(L)'
;MRKHRWLVPAILILILISSLIGGYREKQLRQKLQNRAEGQYQKAFHELTWHLDEITGQLAQNLISTSPEQKIMSLAALWRQAFAAQANIGGLPLALVPLSQTENFLNNVSTAAAVFLSQITEQDQAKEAERVKAIEVLYERSRALAADLNQLGAKILREELSWTAVEMDAYAADEKLEDNTIVNGFRLLEKNMAAYPEINLASDFAQFV
;
A
#
# COMPACT_ATOMS: atom_id res chain seq x y z
N MET A 1 37.46 31.68 -53.21
CA MET A 1 36.71 30.61 -52.50
C MET A 1 37.02 30.57 -50.99
N ARG A 2 36.72 31.63 -50.20
CA ARG A 2 37.12 31.70 -48.76
C ARG A 2 35.99 32.06 -47.78
N LYS A 3 34.80 32.42 -48.26
CA LYS A 3 33.69 32.94 -47.42
C LYS A 3 32.85 31.85 -46.72
N HIS A 4 32.90 30.59 -47.14
CA HIS A 4 32.10 29.51 -46.54
C HIS A 4 32.80 28.74 -45.40
N ARG A 5 34.10 28.98 -45.14
CA ARG A 5 34.87 28.26 -44.11
C ARG A 5 34.41 28.55 -42.67
N TRP A 6 33.67 29.65 -42.47
CA TRP A 6 33.13 30.06 -41.17
C TRP A 6 31.69 29.62 -40.92
N LEU A 7 30.96 29.18 -41.96
CA LEU A 7 29.56 28.74 -41.82
C LEU A 7 29.46 27.39 -41.12
N VAL A 8 30.34 26.45 -41.49
CA VAL A 8 30.38 25.11 -40.88
C VAL A 8 30.64 25.17 -39.36
N PRO A 9 31.68 25.85 -38.84
CA PRO A 9 31.88 25.95 -37.40
C PRO A 9 30.77 26.72 -36.70
N ALA A 10 30.16 27.74 -37.32
CA ALA A 10 29.03 28.46 -36.75
C ALA A 10 27.80 27.56 -36.56
N ILE A 11 27.47 26.73 -37.56
CA ILE A 11 26.37 25.76 -37.47
C ILE A 11 26.65 24.69 -36.40
N LEU A 12 27.89 24.19 -36.34
CA LEU A 12 28.29 23.22 -35.31
C LEU A 12 28.17 23.80 -33.91
N ILE A 13 28.58 25.05 -33.69
CA ILE A 13 28.40 25.74 -32.41
C ILE A 13 26.92 25.88 -32.07
N LEU A 14 26.07 26.20 -33.05
CA LEU A 14 24.63 26.34 -32.85
C LEU A 14 23.95 25.01 -32.47
N ILE A 15 24.35 23.91 -33.11
CA ILE A 15 23.94 22.54 -32.75
C ILE A 15 24.40 22.20 -31.34
N LEU A 16 25.66 22.51 -31.00
CA LEU A 16 26.22 22.23 -29.68
C LEU A 16 25.47 22.98 -28.58
N ILE A 17 25.20 24.27 -28.76
CA ILE A 17 24.42 25.09 -27.82
C ILE A 17 23.00 24.55 -27.68
N SER A 18 22.37 24.17 -28.80
CA SER A 18 21.01 23.61 -28.79
C SER A 18 20.95 22.28 -28.04
N SER A 19 21.96 21.42 -28.21
CA SER A 19 22.09 20.15 -27.48
C SER A 19 22.30 20.38 -25.97
N LEU A 20 23.12 21.34 -25.57
CA LEU A 20 23.33 21.70 -24.17
C LEU A 20 22.05 22.19 -23.50
N ILE A 21 21.29 23.07 -24.17
CA ILE A 21 20.01 23.58 -23.66
C ILE A 21 18.98 22.44 -23.56
N GLY A 22 18.91 21.58 -24.58
CA GLY A 22 18.03 20.41 -24.59
C GLY A 22 18.33 19.46 -23.45
N GLY A 23 19.60 19.08 -23.27
CA GLY A 23 20.03 18.19 -22.20
C GLY A 23 19.77 18.76 -20.80
N TYR A 24 19.91 20.08 -20.60
CA TYR A 24 19.58 20.71 -19.33
C TYR A 24 18.07 20.65 -19.02
N ARG A 25 17.22 20.94 -20.02
CA ARG A 25 15.75 20.84 -19.87
C ARG A 25 15.31 19.42 -19.59
N GLU A 26 15.91 18.44 -20.27
CA GLU A 26 15.61 17.02 -20.08
C GLU A 26 15.96 16.56 -18.66
N LYS A 27 17.14 16.95 -18.13
CA LYS A 27 17.51 16.65 -16.74
C LYS A 27 16.51 17.22 -15.73
N GLN A 28 16.06 18.47 -15.92
CA GLN A 28 15.05 19.06 -15.03
C GLN A 28 13.71 18.35 -15.12
N LEU A 29 13.29 17.94 -16.31
CA LEU A 29 12.05 17.19 -16.49
C LEU A 29 12.12 15.82 -15.80
N ARG A 30 13.22 15.08 -15.98
CA ARG A 30 13.47 13.80 -15.31
C ARG A 30 13.42 13.94 -13.78
N GLN A 31 14.10 14.95 -13.22
CA GLN A 31 14.07 15.20 -11.78
C GLN A 31 12.65 15.49 -11.27
N LYS A 32 11.87 16.31 -12.00
CA LYS A 32 10.48 16.62 -11.61
C LYS A 32 9.59 15.39 -11.63
N LEU A 33 9.74 14.53 -12.64
CA LEU A 33 8.98 13.28 -12.75
C LEU A 33 9.38 12.31 -11.63
N GLN A 34 10.67 12.17 -11.36
CA GLN A 34 11.17 11.33 -10.26
C GLN A 34 10.64 11.82 -8.90
N ASN A 35 10.76 13.12 -8.60
CA ASN A 35 10.23 13.69 -7.35
C ASN A 35 8.72 13.49 -7.21
N ARG A 36 7.97 13.58 -8.32
CA ARG A 36 6.53 13.33 -8.33
C ARG A 36 6.20 11.87 -8.05
N ALA A 37 6.91 10.94 -8.68
CA ALA A 37 6.72 9.51 -8.44
C ALA A 37 7.10 9.15 -6.99
N GLU A 38 8.23 9.66 -6.49
CA GLU A 38 8.67 9.50 -5.11
C GLU A 38 7.60 9.98 -4.12
N GLY A 39 7.07 11.19 -4.32
CA GLY A 39 6.00 11.72 -3.47
C GLY A 39 4.69 10.93 -3.57
N GLN A 40 4.35 10.40 -4.74
CA GLN A 40 3.19 9.54 -4.94
C GLN A 40 3.34 8.23 -4.17
N TYR A 41 4.51 7.58 -4.24
CA TYR A 41 4.78 6.33 -3.53
C TYR A 41 4.80 6.52 -2.03
N GLN A 42 5.46 7.57 -1.54
CA GLN A 42 5.46 7.93 -0.12
C GLN A 42 4.04 8.18 0.39
N LYS A 43 3.22 8.92 -0.39
CA LYS A 43 1.83 9.18 -0.05
C LYS A 43 1.01 7.88 0.00
N ALA A 44 1.07 7.06 -1.05
CA ALA A 44 0.33 5.80 -1.12
C ALA A 44 0.70 4.86 0.02
N PHE A 45 1.98 4.73 0.33
CA PHE A 45 2.46 3.91 1.45
C PHE A 45 1.97 4.46 2.80
N HIS A 46 2.06 5.76 3.01
CA HIS A 46 1.61 6.40 4.24
C HIS A 46 0.09 6.26 4.43
N GLU A 47 -0.70 6.51 3.38
CA GLU A 47 -2.16 6.36 3.42
C GLU A 47 -2.55 4.90 3.65
N LEU A 48 -1.91 3.93 2.99
CA LEU A 48 -2.10 2.50 3.27
C LEU A 48 -1.87 2.18 4.75
N THR A 49 -0.72 2.60 5.30
CA THR A 49 -0.37 2.37 6.70
C THR A 49 -1.41 2.99 7.64
N TRP A 50 -1.80 4.24 7.38
CA TRP A 50 -2.80 4.95 8.16
C TRP A 50 -4.18 4.26 8.13
N HIS A 51 -4.63 3.79 6.97
CA HIS A 51 -5.90 3.06 6.89
C HIS A 51 -5.85 1.74 7.67
N LEU A 52 -4.70 1.07 7.75
CA LEU A 52 -4.58 -0.14 8.57
C LEU A 52 -4.58 0.16 10.06
N ASP A 53 -3.97 1.26 10.49
CA ASP A 53 -4.08 1.74 11.87
C ASP A 53 -5.54 2.04 12.22
N GLU A 54 -6.27 2.70 11.32
CA GLU A 54 -7.71 2.95 11.48
C GLU A 54 -8.53 1.66 11.53
N ILE A 55 -8.27 0.70 10.65
CA ILE A 55 -8.92 -0.62 10.69
C ILE A 55 -8.70 -1.27 12.06
N THR A 56 -7.47 -1.24 12.56
CA THR A 56 -7.12 -1.78 13.88
C THR A 56 -7.89 -1.09 15.00
N GLY A 57 -7.99 0.25 14.95
CA GLY A 57 -8.75 1.03 15.91
C GLY A 57 -10.25 0.74 15.88
N GLN A 58 -10.85 0.61 14.69
CA GLN A 58 -12.28 0.32 14.54
C GLN A 58 -12.63 -1.11 14.97
N LEU A 59 -11.75 -2.09 14.71
CA LEU A 59 -11.91 -3.46 15.21
C LEU A 59 -11.87 -3.50 16.75
N ALA A 60 -10.88 -2.84 17.35
CA ALA A 60 -10.81 -2.71 18.82
C ALA A 60 -12.05 -2.04 19.40
N GLN A 61 -12.49 -0.94 18.79
CA GLN A 61 -13.68 -0.21 19.21
C GLN A 61 -14.95 -1.07 19.12
N ASN A 62 -15.06 -1.93 18.10
CA ASN A 62 -16.19 -2.84 17.96
C ASN A 62 -16.21 -3.90 19.08
N LEU A 63 -15.06 -4.50 19.40
CA LEU A 63 -14.92 -5.52 20.46
C LEU A 63 -15.31 -5.00 21.85
N ILE A 64 -14.96 -3.75 22.16
CA ILE A 64 -15.23 -3.17 23.49
C ILE A 64 -16.60 -2.48 23.58
N SER A 65 -17.27 -2.24 22.45
CA SER A 65 -18.53 -1.50 22.46
C SER A 65 -19.72 -2.37 22.86
N THR A 66 -20.58 -1.81 23.70
CA THR A 66 -21.87 -2.42 24.07
C THR A 66 -23.07 -1.79 23.36
N SER A 67 -22.87 -0.66 22.66
CA SER A 67 -23.92 0.04 21.91
C SER A 67 -24.05 -0.51 20.49
N PRO A 68 -25.25 -0.93 20.06
CA PRO A 68 -25.49 -1.34 18.68
C PRO A 68 -25.13 -0.26 17.66
N GLU A 69 -25.39 1.01 17.97
CA GLU A 69 -25.08 2.14 17.08
C GLU A 69 -23.58 2.28 16.85
N GLN A 70 -22.77 2.17 17.91
CA GLN A 70 -21.32 2.24 17.82
C GLN A 70 -20.74 1.03 17.06
N LYS A 71 -21.30 -0.16 17.26
CA LYS A 71 -20.93 -1.34 16.48
C LYS A 71 -21.25 -1.16 14.98
N ILE A 72 -22.41 -0.60 14.64
CA ILE A 72 -22.77 -0.27 13.26
C ILE A 72 -21.79 0.76 12.67
N MET A 73 -21.49 1.83 13.39
CA MET A 73 -20.58 2.88 12.91
C MET A 73 -19.16 2.35 12.67
N SER A 74 -18.64 1.51 13.57
CA SER A 74 -17.31 0.90 13.40
C SER A 74 -17.27 -0.06 12.22
N LEU A 75 -18.29 -0.89 11.99
CA LEU A 75 -18.37 -1.76 10.82
C LEU A 75 -18.45 -0.97 9.51
N ALA A 76 -19.26 0.09 9.46
CA ALA A 76 -19.32 0.97 8.29
C ALA A 76 -17.96 1.67 8.02
N ALA A 77 -17.26 2.07 9.07
CA ALA A 77 -15.91 2.60 8.96
C ALA A 77 -14.93 1.55 8.43
N LEU A 78 -14.96 0.30 8.93
CA LEU A 78 -14.10 -0.79 8.47
C LEU A 78 -14.23 -1.03 6.97
N TRP A 79 -15.46 -1.11 6.47
CA TRP A 79 -15.72 -1.25 5.04
C TRP A 79 -15.04 -0.15 4.23
N ARG A 80 -15.24 1.12 4.62
CA ARG A 80 -14.65 2.28 3.94
C ARG A 80 -13.12 2.28 4.01
N GLN A 81 -12.54 2.02 5.18
CA GLN A 81 -11.08 2.01 5.36
C GLN A 81 -10.42 0.87 4.58
N ALA A 82 -11.05 -0.30 4.53
CA ALA A 82 -10.56 -1.44 3.76
C ALA A 82 -10.52 -1.11 2.25
N PHE A 83 -11.58 -0.51 1.71
CA PHE A 83 -11.58 -0.07 0.32
C PHE A 83 -10.52 0.99 0.01
N ALA A 84 -10.34 1.96 0.91
CA ALA A 84 -9.32 2.99 0.73
C ALA A 84 -7.90 2.41 0.80
N ALA A 85 -7.64 1.48 1.72
CA ALA A 85 -6.37 0.76 1.80
C ALA A 85 -6.06 -0.02 0.52
N GLN A 86 -7.05 -0.73 -0.05
CA GLN A 86 -6.87 -1.46 -1.31
C GLN A 86 -6.48 -0.55 -2.46
N ALA A 87 -7.10 0.63 -2.57
CA ALA A 87 -6.75 1.61 -3.60
C ALA A 87 -5.29 2.09 -3.48
N ASN A 88 -4.78 2.20 -2.24
CA ASN A 88 -3.41 2.66 -1.99
C ASN A 88 -2.34 1.61 -2.34
N ILE A 89 -2.67 0.31 -2.31
CA ILE A 89 -1.75 -0.75 -2.78
C ILE A 89 -1.40 -0.52 -4.26
N GLY A 90 -2.39 -0.19 -5.09
CA GLY A 90 -2.16 0.13 -6.51
C GLY A 90 -1.36 1.42 -6.74
N GLY A 91 -1.16 2.23 -5.70
CA GLY A 91 -0.35 3.43 -5.72
C GLY A 91 1.12 3.20 -5.35
N LEU A 92 1.51 1.97 -4.98
CA LEU A 92 2.90 1.59 -4.70
C LEU A 92 3.66 1.26 -6.01
N PRO A 93 5.01 1.29 -6.01
CA PRO A 93 5.77 0.95 -7.20
C PRO A 93 5.41 -0.44 -7.75
N LEU A 94 5.09 -0.53 -9.05
CA LEU A 94 4.67 -1.77 -9.74
C LEU A 94 5.74 -2.88 -9.73
N ALA A 95 6.98 -2.49 -9.48
CA ALA A 95 8.15 -3.32 -9.32
C ALA A 95 8.20 -4.11 -7.99
N LEU A 96 7.31 -3.80 -7.04
CA LEU A 96 7.31 -4.43 -5.73
C LEU A 96 6.81 -5.87 -5.77
N VAL A 97 7.01 -6.54 -4.63
CA VAL A 97 6.48 -7.88 -4.38
C VAL A 97 4.94 -7.82 -4.38
N PRO A 98 4.26 -8.82 -4.98
CA PRO A 98 2.80 -8.92 -4.90
C PRO A 98 2.31 -8.91 -3.45
N LEU A 99 1.35 -8.04 -3.13
CA LEU A 99 0.79 -7.91 -1.78
C LEU A 99 -0.49 -8.74 -1.59
N SER A 100 -0.50 -9.96 -2.14
CA SER A 100 -1.68 -10.82 -2.20
C SER A 100 -2.30 -11.12 -0.82
N GLN A 101 -1.48 -11.33 0.21
CA GLN A 101 -1.98 -11.63 1.55
C GLN A 101 -2.59 -10.39 2.21
N THR A 102 -1.99 -9.22 1.99
CA THR A 102 -2.55 -7.94 2.40
C THR A 102 -3.88 -7.65 1.70
N GLU A 103 -3.95 -7.84 0.38
CA GLU A 103 -5.19 -7.68 -0.39
C GLU A 103 -6.29 -8.63 0.08
N ASN A 104 -5.97 -9.90 0.28
CA ASN A 104 -6.89 -10.90 0.82
C ASN A 104 -7.39 -10.53 2.22
N PHE A 105 -6.51 -10.05 3.09
CA PHE A 105 -6.91 -9.55 4.41
C PHE A 105 -7.87 -8.37 4.32
N LEU A 106 -7.59 -7.38 3.49
CA LEU A 106 -8.46 -6.22 3.29
C LEU A 106 -9.83 -6.63 2.71
N ASN A 107 -9.84 -7.58 1.78
CA ASN A 107 -11.08 -8.17 1.26
C ASN A 107 -11.88 -8.83 2.39
N ASN A 108 -11.21 -9.62 3.25
CA ASN A 108 -11.86 -10.24 4.39
C ASN A 108 -12.45 -9.21 5.37
N VAL A 109 -11.74 -8.12 5.67
CA VAL A 109 -12.27 -7.02 6.51
C VAL A 109 -13.53 -6.42 5.86
N SER A 110 -13.48 -6.12 4.57
CA SER A 110 -14.61 -5.54 3.84
C SER A 110 -15.83 -6.46 3.79
N THR A 111 -15.61 -7.75 3.50
CA THR A 111 -16.67 -8.77 3.48
C THR A 111 -17.27 -8.97 4.86
N ALA A 112 -16.44 -9.13 5.91
CA ALA A 112 -16.92 -9.28 7.27
C ALA A 112 -17.73 -8.06 7.72
N ALA A 113 -17.26 -6.83 7.43
CA ALA A 113 -17.99 -5.61 7.73
C ALA A 113 -19.39 -5.60 7.06
N ALA A 114 -19.47 -5.94 5.77
CA ALA A 114 -20.73 -5.99 5.04
C ALA A 114 -21.70 -7.05 5.60
N VAL A 115 -21.21 -8.26 5.89
CA VAL A 115 -22.01 -9.36 6.44
C VAL A 115 -22.49 -9.03 7.85
N PHE A 116 -21.62 -8.50 8.71
CA PHE A 116 -21.99 -8.21 10.10
C PHE A 116 -22.95 -7.02 10.18
N LEU A 117 -22.85 -6.03 9.28
CA LEU A 117 -23.83 -4.95 9.19
C LEU A 117 -25.24 -5.45 8.90
N SER A 118 -25.42 -6.49 8.06
CA SER A 118 -26.74 -7.03 7.78
C SER A 118 -27.29 -7.89 8.93
N GLN A 119 -26.41 -8.48 9.73
CA GLN A 119 -26.77 -9.40 10.82
C GLN A 119 -26.86 -8.73 12.20
N ILE A 120 -26.41 -7.48 12.35
CA ILE A 120 -26.27 -6.84 13.67
C ILE A 120 -27.59 -6.63 14.42
N THR A 121 -28.72 -6.65 13.71
CA THR A 121 -30.07 -6.56 14.29
C THR A 121 -30.63 -7.93 14.68
N GLU A 122 -29.95 -9.03 14.33
CA GLU A 122 -30.36 -10.38 14.70
C GLU A 122 -30.04 -10.64 16.19
N GLN A 123 -31.05 -11.05 16.96
CA GLN A 123 -30.93 -11.34 18.39
C GLN A 123 -30.46 -12.78 18.67
N ASP A 124 -29.56 -13.30 17.84
CA ASP A 124 -28.99 -14.65 17.99
C ASP A 124 -27.64 -14.59 18.72
N GLN A 125 -27.60 -15.18 19.93
CA GLN A 125 -26.40 -15.18 20.77
C GLN A 125 -25.25 -16.01 20.19
N ALA A 126 -25.55 -17.08 19.45
CA ALA A 126 -24.51 -17.90 18.81
C ALA A 126 -23.84 -17.10 17.69
N LYS A 127 -24.64 -16.41 16.86
CA LYS A 127 -24.12 -15.54 15.80
C LYS A 127 -23.32 -14.37 16.34
N GLU A 128 -23.73 -13.77 17.47
CA GLU A 128 -22.93 -12.72 18.11
C GLU A 128 -21.57 -13.25 18.59
N ALA A 129 -21.51 -14.43 19.21
CA ALA A 129 -20.25 -15.03 19.63
C ALA A 129 -19.30 -15.32 18.45
N GLU A 130 -19.84 -15.79 17.32
CA GLU A 130 -19.08 -16.00 16.08
C GLU A 130 -18.55 -14.70 15.50
N ARG A 131 -19.37 -13.64 15.45
CA ARG A 131 -18.93 -12.30 15.01
C ARG A 131 -17.80 -11.77 15.87
N VAL A 132 -17.94 -11.84 17.19
CA VAL A 132 -16.90 -11.37 18.12
C VAL A 132 -15.59 -12.10 17.85
N LYS A 133 -15.62 -13.43 17.74
CA LYS A 133 -14.42 -14.23 17.42
C LYS A 133 -13.80 -13.84 16.08
N ALA A 134 -14.61 -13.58 15.06
CA ALA A 134 -14.11 -13.14 13.76
C ALA A 134 -13.42 -11.77 13.85
N ILE A 135 -14.02 -10.83 14.57
CA ILE A 135 -13.46 -9.49 14.79
C ILE A 135 -12.16 -9.58 15.61
N GLU A 136 -12.05 -10.47 16.60
CA GLU A 136 -10.81 -10.72 17.35
C GLU A 136 -9.67 -11.19 16.42
N VAL A 137 -9.95 -12.16 15.53
CA VAL A 137 -8.92 -12.64 14.58
C VAL A 137 -8.52 -11.53 13.61
N LEU A 138 -9.49 -10.76 13.08
CA LEU A 138 -9.20 -9.62 12.22
C LEU A 138 -8.38 -8.56 12.95
N TYR A 139 -8.66 -8.30 14.22
CA TYR A 139 -7.95 -7.34 15.06
C TYR A 139 -6.48 -7.72 15.26
N GLU A 140 -6.21 -8.98 15.62
CA GLU A 140 -4.84 -9.44 15.81
C GLU A 140 -4.04 -9.40 14.52
N ARG A 141 -4.66 -9.76 13.39
CA ARG A 141 -4.04 -9.66 12.06
C ARG A 141 -3.78 -8.21 11.66
N SER A 142 -4.75 -7.33 11.85
CA SER A 142 -4.62 -5.91 11.49
C SER A 142 -3.52 -5.25 12.31
N ARG A 143 -3.45 -5.56 13.61
CA ARG A 143 -2.45 -5.03 14.53
C ARG A 143 -1.04 -5.43 14.12
N ALA A 144 -0.84 -6.71 13.76
CA ALA A 144 0.47 -7.20 13.32
C ALA A 144 0.88 -6.55 11.99
N LEU A 145 -0.03 -6.50 11.02
CA LEU A 145 0.22 -5.91 9.72
C LEU A 145 0.51 -4.40 9.81
N ALA A 146 -0.26 -3.67 10.62
CA ALA A 146 -0.04 -2.26 10.88
C ALA A 146 1.31 -2.01 11.56
N ALA A 147 1.72 -2.87 12.49
CA ALA A 147 3.04 -2.79 13.12
C ALA A 147 4.17 -3.02 12.11
N ASP A 148 4.05 -4.03 11.25
CA ASP A 148 5.03 -4.32 10.19
C ASP A 148 5.17 -3.15 9.21
N LEU A 149 4.06 -2.55 8.77
CA LEU A 149 4.08 -1.36 7.90
C LEU A 149 4.69 -0.14 8.59
N ASN A 150 4.32 0.13 9.84
CA ASN A 150 4.88 1.23 10.61
C ASN A 150 6.40 1.05 10.81
N GLN A 151 6.86 -0.17 11.10
CA GLN A 151 8.28 -0.48 11.22
C GLN A 151 9.03 -0.30 9.89
N LEU A 152 8.44 -0.76 8.78
CA LEU A 152 8.99 -0.57 7.44
C LEU A 152 9.08 0.93 7.11
N GLY A 153 8.01 1.69 7.35
CA GLY A 153 7.99 3.14 7.15
C GLY A 153 9.06 3.87 7.95
N ALA A 154 9.20 3.53 9.23
CA ALA A 154 10.25 4.09 10.09
C ALA A 154 11.66 3.76 9.58
N LYS A 155 11.86 2.56 9.02
CA LYS A 155 13.14 2.16 8.42
C LYS A 155 13.43 2.95 7.14
N ILE A 156 12.44 3.08 6.25
CA ILE A 156 12.53 3.84 5.00
C ILE A 156 12.91 5.29 5.28
N LEU A 157 12.25 5.93 6.26
CA LEU A 157 12.55 7.30 6.65
C LEU A 157 13.95 7.46 7.25
N ARG A 158 14.33 6.55 8.16
CA ARG A 158 15.63 6.61 8.86
C ARG A 158 16.82 6.39 7.93
N GLU A 159 16.66 5.51 6.94
CA GLU A 159 17.71 5.16 5.97
C GLU A 159 17.62 5.98 4.68
N GLU A 160 16.69 6.94 4.60
CA GLU A 160 16.45 7.81 3.43
C GLU A 160 16.29 6.99 2.12
N LEU A 161 15.58 5.87 2.19
CA LEU A 161 15.41 4.96 1.06
C LEU A 161 14.51 5.59 0.00
N SER A 162 14.92 5.52 -1.26
CA SER A 162 14.16 6.05 -2.40
C SER A 162 13.28 4.97 -3.02
N TRP A 163 11.98 5.23 -3.09
CA TRP A 163 11.00 4.38 -3.75
C TRP A 163 11.24 4.30 -5.26
N THR A 164 11.59 5.43 -5.88
CA THR A 164 11.89 5.49 -7.31
C THR A 164 13.18 4.77 -7.67
N ALA A 165 14.16 4.70 -6.77
CA ALA A 165 15.35 3.87 -6.96
C ALA A 165 14.99 2.38 -7.04
N VAL A 166 14.13 1.89 -6.14
CA VAL A 166 13.66 0.49 -6.15
C VAL A 166 12.97 0.15 -7.47
N GLU A 167 12.11 1.05 -7.95
CA GLU A 167 11.42 0.86 -9.22
C GLU A 167 12.40 0.81 -10.40
N MET A 168 13.39 1.69 -10.44
CA MET A 168 14.42 1.66 -11.49
C MET A 168 15.27 0.39 -11.45
N ASP A 169 15.68 -0.04 -10.26
CA ASP A 169 16.50 -1.24 -10.06
C ASP A 169 15.75 -2.49 -10.54
N ALA A 170 14.42 -2.52 -10.39
CA ALA A 170 13.60 -3.60 -10.90
C ALA A 170 13.51 -3.63 -12.43
N TYR A 171 13.34 -2.48 -13.08
CA TYR A 171 13.33 -2.40 -14.55
C TYR A 171 14.68 -2.75 -15.18
N ALA A 172 15.78 -2.59 -14.43
CA ALA A 172 17.12 -2.96 -14.88
C ALA A 172 17.35 -4.49 -14.89
N ALA A 173 16.38 -5.31 -14.45
CA ALA A 173 16.47 -6.77 -14.33
C ALA A 173 17.73 -7.24 -13.55
N ASP A 174 18.05 -6.51 -12.48
CA ASP A 174 19.29 -6.67 -11.72
C ASP A 174 19.10 -7.60 -10.51
N GLU A 175 20.12 -8.39 -10.15
CA GLU A 175 20.14 -9.23 -8.92
C GLU A 175 19.99 -8.40 -7.63
N LYS A 176 20.13 -7.07 -7.73
CA LYS A 176 20.08 -6.10 -6.62
C LYS A 176 18.73 -5.99 -5.91
N LEU A 177 17.65 -6.55 -6.46
CA LEU A 177 16.35 -6.59 -5.77
C LEU A 177 16.30 -7.58 -4.61
N GLU A 178 17.20 -8.56 -4.54
CA GLU A 178 17.26 -9.47 -3.40
C GLU A 178 17.74 -8.77 -2.13
N ASP A 179 18.65 -7.79 -2.25
CA ASP A 179 19.22 -7.05 -1.11
C ASP A 179 18.48 -5.73 -0.82
N ASN A 180 17.39 -5.43 -1.53
CA ASN A 180 16.68 -4.17 -1.34
C ASN A 180 15.81 -4.19 -0.06
N THR A 181 16.06 -3.23 0.84
CA THR A 181 15.33 -3.12 2.13
C THR A 181 13.82 -2.98 1.98
N ILE A 182 13.33 -2.18 1.02
CA ILE A 182 11.89 -1.95 0.83
C ILE A 182 11.24 -3.26 0.37
N VAL A 183 11.81 -3.90 -0.65
CA VAL A 183 11.33 -5.16 -1.19
C VAL A 183 11.31 -6.24 -0.12
N ASN A 184 12.40 -6.38 0.65
CA ASN A 184 12.49 -7.35 1.74
C ASN A 184 11.52 -7.06 2.87
N GLY A 185 11.23 -5.79 3.15
CA GLY A 185 10.19 -5.39 4.10
C GLY A 185 8.83 -5.91 3.69
N PHE A 186 8.42 -5.70 2.43
CA PHE A 186 7.14 -6.23 1.93
C PHE A 186 7.13 -7.76 1.86
N ARG A 187 8.21 -8.42 1.45
CA ARG A 187 8.31 -9.90 1.49
C ARG A 187 8.11 -10.44 2.89
N LEU A 188 8.75 -9.81 3.88
CA LEU A 188 8.64 -10.22 5.28
C LEU A 188 7.21 -10.03 5.79
N LEU A 189 6.60 -8.88 5.49
CA LEU A 189 5.22 -8.59 5.84
C LEU A 189 4.25 -9.61 5.22
N GLU A 190 4.36 -9.90 3.93
CA GLU A 190 3.50 -10.88 3.26
C GLU A 190 3.70 -12.29 3.83
N LYS A 191 4.94 -12.65 4.15
CA LYS A 191 5.27 -13.92 4.82
C LYS A 191 4.66 -14.00 6.22
N ASN A 192 4.74 -12.92 7.01
CA ASN A 192 4.13 -12.85 8.34
C ASN A 192 2.60 -12.99 8.23
N MET A 193 1.99 -12.29 7.26
CA MET A 193 0.55 -12.37 6.99
C MET A 193 0.08 -13.76 6.56
N ALA A 194 0.91 -14.50 5.81
CA ALA A 194 0.65 -15.89 5.44
C ALA A 194 0.75 -16.88 6.61
N ALA A 195 1.47 -16.52 7.68
CA ALA A 195 1.58 -17.37 8.87
C ALA A 195 0.32 -17.29 9.77
N TYR A 196 -0.51 -16.26 9.60
CA TYR A 196 -1.81 -16.20 10.28
C TYR A 196 -2.78 -17.19 9.67
N PRO A 197 -3.61 -17.87 10.47
CA PRO A 197 -4.68 -18.72 9.96
C PRO A 197 -5.53 -17.94 8.96
N GLU A 198 -5.76 -18.51 7.78
CA GLU A 198 -6.73 -17.95 6.85
C GLU A 198 -8.12 -18.00 7.50
N ILE A 199 -8.77 -16.84 7.56
CA ILE A 199 -10.19 -16.79 7.89
C ILE A 199 -10.92 -17.11 6.59
N ASN A 200 -11.54 -18.28 6.50
CA ASN A 200 -12.30 -18.62 5.32
C ASN A 200 -13.73 -18.14 5.54
N LEU A 201 -13.96 -16.82 5.37
CA LEU A 201 -15.27 -16.22 5.61
C LEU A 201 -16.40 -16.89 4.78
N ALA A 202 -16.05 -17.49 3.64
CA ALA A 202 -16.98 -18.27 2.86
C ALA A 202 -17.33 -19.59 3.58
N SER A 203 -16.38 -20.47 3.93
CA SER A 203 -16.71 -21.74 4.57
C SER A 203 -17.11 -21.62 6.05
N ASP A 204 -16.51 -20.67 6.77
CA ASP A 204 -16.71 -20.45 8.21
C ASP A 204 -18.07 -19.78 8.49
N PHE A 205 -18.68 -19.12 7.48
CA PHE A 205 -19.99 -18.47 7.59
C PHE A 205 -21.02 -18.98 6.55
N ALA A 206 -20.64 -19.87 5.60
CA ALA A 206 -21.55 -20.52 4.63
C ALA A 206 -22.54 -21.50 5.27
N GLN A 207 -22.44 -21.77 6.57
CA GLN A 207 -23.50 -22.52 7.25
C GLN A 207 -24.83 -21.75 7.32
N PHE A 208 -24.86 -20.46 6.95
CA PHE A 208 -26.02 -19.59 7.22
C PHE A 208 -26.37 -18.55 6.13
N VAL A 209 -26.01 -18.79 4.86
CA VAL A 209 -26.73 -18.22 3.70
C VAL A 209 -27.71 -19.28 3.20
#